data_AF-A0A943M039-F1
#
_entry.id   AF-A0A943M039-F1
#
_cell.length_a   1.000
_cell.length_b   1.000
_cell.length_c   1.000
_cell.angle_alpha   90.00
_cell.angle_beta   90.00
_cell.angle_gamma   90.00
#
_symmetry.space_group_name_H-M   'P 1'
#
loop_
_entity.id
_entity.type
_entity.pdbx_description
1 polymer ?
#
loop_
_entity_poly.entity_id
_entity_poly.type
_entity_poly.pdbx_seq_one_letter_code
_entity_poly.pdbx_strand_id
1 'polypeptide(L)'
;MAGRGPRPKDPAQRARRNAEPSPFKVIEATPTRQPRLPVIYVPVELEDGTVKKKRFKWPEITKRWWQMWRESPLSTDYTDSDWSFLLDTAWIHAQYWLGDTKLAPELRLRVAKFGATPEDRARLRIVFATADEVEDKRSSKHSSAARSRSRVKELVVVGDEGALEAAR
;
A
#
# COMPACT_ATOMS: atom_id res chain seq x y z
N MET A 1 7.68 -52.56 -11.12
CA MET A 1 8.74 -51.58 -11.44
C MET A 1 8.07 -50.27 -11.85
N ALA A 2 7.89 -49.32 -10.93
CA ALA A 2 7.27 -48.03 -11.24
C ALA A 2 8.34 -47.06 -11.78
N GLY A 3 8.18 -46.62 -13.03
CA GLY A 3 9.10 -45.70 -13.69
C GLY A 3 9.13 -44.34 -12.99
N ARG A 4 10.31 -43.91 -12.54
CA ARG A 4 10.54 -42.50 -12.16
C ARG A 4 10.51 -41.67 -13.44
N GLY A 5 9.42 -40.90 -13.62
CA GLY A 5 9.32 -39.92 -14.70
C GLY A 5 10.43 -38.87 -14.63
N PRO A 6 10.67 -38.14 -15.74
CA PRO A 6 11.73 -37.15 -15.83
C PRO A 6 11.68 -36.10 -14.72
N ARG A 7 12.86 -35.68 -14.24
CA ARG A 7 13.02 -34.69 -13.18
C ARG A 7 12.30 -33.38 -13.58
N PRO A 8 11.49 -32.78 -12.70
CA PRO A 8 10.79 -31.54 -13.00
C PRO A 8 11.76 -30.44 -13.50
N LYS A 9 11.43 -29.82 -14.63
CA LYS A 9 12.27 -28.79 -15.26
C LYS A 9 12.44 -27.59 -14.34
N ASP A 10 13.63 -27.01 -14.35
CA ASP A 10 13.99 -25.79 -13.61
C ASP A 10 12.93 -24.70 -13.85
N PRO A 11 12.34 -24.11 -12.79
CA PRO A 11 11.32 -23.08 -12.90
C PRO A 11 11.73 -21.89 -13.79
N ALA A 12 13.03 -21.54 -13.82
CA ALA A 12 13.54 -20.43 -14.65
C ALA A 12 13.51 -20.72 -16.17
N GLN A 13 13.38 -21.99 -16.57
CA GLN A 13 13.40 -22.41 -17.98
C GLN A 13 12.03 -22.89 -18.50
N ARG A 14 10.95 -22.64 -17.73
CA ARG A 14 9.60 -23.02 -18.13
C ARG A 14 8.99 -21.96 -19.04
N ALA A 15 8.65 -22.35 -20.27
CA ALA A 15 7.91 -21.52 -21.23
C ALA A 15 6.40 -21.42 -20.90
N ARG A 16 6.05 -21.14 -19.62
CA ARG A 16 4.65 -20.93 -19.20
C ARG A 16 4.39 -19.44 -18.96
N ARG A 17 3.17 -19.02 -19.32
CA ARG A 17 2.64 -17.65 -19.19
C ARG A 17 2.42 -17.20 -17.72
N ASN A 18 2.50 -18.12 -16.75
CA ASN A 18 2.48 -17.85 -15.31
C ASN A 18 3.88 -18.12 -14.74
N ALA A 19 4.78 -17.13 -14.86
CA ALA A 19 6.04 -17.13 -14.14
C ALA A 19 5.75 -17.01 -12.63
N GLU A 20 6.45 -17.77 -11.81
CA GLU A 20 6.41 -17.55 -10.35
C GLU A 20 6.86 -16.12 -10.07
N PRO A 21 6.16 -15.37 -9.21
CA PRO A 21 6.52 -13.99 -8.92
C PRO A 21 7.94 -13.96 -8.37
N SER A 22 8.81 -13.20 -9.03
CA SER A 22 10.18 -13.01 -8.60
C SER A 22 10.23 -12.51 -7.16
N PRO A 23 11.23 -12.91 -6.36
CA PRO A 23 11.35 -12.48 -4.98
C PRO A 23 11.45 -10.94 -4.94
N PHE A 24 10.59 -10.32 -4.13
CA PHE A 24 10.57 -8.88 -3.95
C PHE A 24 11.91 -8.40 -3.41
N LYS A 25 12.50 -7.39 -4.07
CA LYS A 25 13.64 -6.67 -3.53
C LYS A 25 13.13 -5.76 -2.41
N VAL A 26 13.35 -6.16 -1.17
CA VAL A 26 13.02 -5.33 0.00
C VAL A 26 14.08 -4.23 0.11
N ILE A 27 13.66 -2.98 -0.08
CA ILE A 27 14.48 -1.79 0.15
C ILE A 27 13.82 -1.07 1.33
N GLU A 28 14.62 -0.69 2.32
CA GLU A 28 14.13 0.10 3.45
C GLU A 28 13.74 1.50 2.97
N ALA A 29 12.43 1.78 2.98
CA ALA A 29 11.90 3.10 2.72
C ALA A 29 12.12 3.96 3.96
N THR A 30 12.81 5.10 3.82
CA THR A 30 12.86 6.11 4.88
C THR A 30 11.64 7.01 4.71
N PRO A 31 10.66 6.98 5.63
CA PRO A 31 9.51 7.86 5.54
C PRO A 31 9.97 9.31 5.73
N THR A 32 9.64 10.18 4.78
CA THR A 32 10.02 11.59 4.82
C THR A 32 8.82 12.46 5.17
N ARG A 33 9.09 13.56 5.88
CA ARG A 33 8.08 14.59 6.14
C ARG A 33 7.68 15.30 4.85
N GLN A 34 6.37 15.56 4.70
CA GLN A 34 5.86 16.36 3.58
C GLN A 34 6.63 17.68 3.37
N PRO A 35 7.15 17.93 2.16
CA PRO A 35 7.79 19.19 1.82
C PRO A 35 6.77 20.32 1.67
N ARG A 36 7.22 21.57 1.85
CA ARG A 36 6.39 22.75 1.56
C ARG A 36 6.23 22.90 0.03
N LEU A 37 5.09 23.45 -0.39
CA LEU A 37 4.89 23.80 -1.79
C LEU A 37 6.00 24.76 -2.26
N PRO A 38 6.65 24.48 -3.41
CA PRO A 38 7.79 25.26 -3.87
C PRO A 38 7.36 26.64 -4.34
N VAL A 39 8.29 27.59 -4.27
CA VAL A 39 8.12 28.91 -4.87
C VAL A 39 8.51 28.81 -6.34
N ILE A 40 7.51 28.77 -7.21
CA ILE A 40 7.70 28.67 -8.66
C ILE A 40 7.58 30.07 -9.28
N TYR A 41 8.38 30.33 -10.30
CA TYR A 41 8.27 31.53 -11.14
C TYR A 41 7.82 31.12 -12.53
N VAL A 42 6.76 31.74 -13.03
CA VAL A 42 6.20 31.46 -14.37
C VAL A 42 6.44 32.69 -15.24
N PRO A 43 6.89 32.51 -16.50
CA PRO A 43 6.92 33.60 -17.46
C PRO A 43 5.50 34.08 -17.74
N VAL A 44 5.26 35.38 -17.58
CA VAL A 44 4.00 36.02 -17.96
C VAL A 44 4.33 37.09 -18.99
N GLU A 45 3.69 36.99 -20.15
CA GLU A 45 3.72 38.02 -21.18
C GLU A 45 2.84 39.18 -20.72
N LEU A 46 3.42 40.38 -20.71
CA LEU A 46 2.71 41.62 -20.45
C LEU A 46 2.16 42.21 -21.76
N GLU A 47 1.23 43.15 -21.66
CA GLU A 47 0.63 43.85 -22.80
C GLU A 47 1.66 44.57 -23.69
N ASP A 48 2.84 44.86 -23.16
CA ASP A 48 3.97 45.47 -23.86
C ASP A 48 4.86 44.47 -24.62
N GLY A 49 4.51 43.18 -24.63
CA GLY A 49 5.30 42.10 -25.24
C GLY A 49 6.51 41.66 -24.42
N THR A 50 6.69 42.18 -23.20
CA THR A 50 7.80 41.80 -22.31
C THR A 50 7.43 40.57 -21.49
N VAL A 51 8.31 39.56 -21.48
CA VAL A 51 8.18 38.39 -20.60
C VAL A 51 8.77 38.72 -19.22
N LYS A 52 7.92 38.81 -18.19
CA LYS A 52 8.38 38.94 -16.80
C LYS A 52 8.16 37.64 -16.02
N LYS A 53 9.13 37.28 -15.19
CA LYS A 53 9.01 36.17 -14.24
C LYS A 53 8.11 36.61 -13.08
N LYS A 54 6.88 36.11 -13.02
CA LYS A 54 5.96 36.35 -11.89
C LYS A 54 5.96 35.15 -10.97
N ARG A 55 5.93 35.40 -9.66
CA ARG A 55 5.75 34.33 -8.67
C ARG A 55 4.41 33.65 -8.89
N PHE A 56 4.43 32.34 -9.11
CA PHE A 56 3.22 31.53 -9.18
C PHE A 56 2.51 31.56 -7.84
N LYS A 57 1.25 32.00 -7.85
CA LYS A 57 0.40 31.93 -6.67
C LYS A 57 -0.39 30.63 -6.74
N TRP A 58 0.00 29.67 -5.89
CA TRP A 58 -0.76 28.44 -5.70
C TRP A 58 -2.22 28.76 -5.34
N PRO A 59 -3.20 28.20 -6.09
CA PRO A 59 -4.60 28.30 -5.73
C PRO A 59 -4.87 27.77 -4.32
N GLU A 60 -5.78 28.38 -3.56
CA GLU A 60 -6.05 27.94 -2.19
C GLU A 60 -6.63 26.52 -2.13
N ILE A 61 -7.37 26.12 -3.15
CA ILE A 61 -7.87 24.75 -3.28
C ILE A 61 -6.72 23.73 -3.38
N THR A 62 -5.66 24.05 -4.12
CA THR A 62 -4.47 23.19 -4.22
C THR A 62 -3.71 23.13 -2.90
N LYS A 63 -3.64 24.23 -2.14
CA LYS A 63 -3.00 24.21 -0.81
C LYS A 63 -3.76 23.34 0.18
N ARG A 64 -5.09 23.43 0.20
CA ARG A 64 -5.95 22.56 1.02
C ARG A 64 -5.81 21.10 0.62
N TRP A 65 -5.80 20.82 -0.67
CA TRP A 65 -5.58 19.47 -1.21
C TRP A 65 -4.19 18.93 -0.80
N TRP A 66 -3.15 19.76 -0.84
CA TRP A 66 -1.81 19.39 -0.38
C TRP A 66 -1.79 19.07 1.12
N GLN A 67 -2.48 19.86 1.95
CA GLN A 67 -2.61 19.60 3.39
C GLN A 67 -3.38 18.31 3.69
N MET A 68 -4.46 18.02 2.96
CA MET A 68 -5.23 16.78 3.10
C MET A 68 -4.35 15.53 2.91
N TRP A 69 -3.41 15.54 1.94
CA TRP A 69 -2.48 14.43 1.77
C TRP A 69 -1.55 14.23 2.95
N ARG A 70 -1.17 15.30 3.65
CA ARG A 70 -0.36 15.23 4.87
C ARG A 70 -1.11 14.61 6.05
N GLU A 71 -2.40 14.87 6.12
CA GLU A 71 -3.27 14.39 7.22
C GLU A 71 -3.76 12.96 6.97
N SER A 72 -3.68 12.50 5.73
CA SER A 72 -4.03 11.13 5.37
C SER A 72 -3.11 10.13 6.09
N PRO A 73 -3.65 9.10 6.77
CA PRO A 73 -2.86 8.04 7.39
C PRO A 73 -1.93 7.32 6.39
N LEU A 74 -2.30 7.34 5.10
CA LEU A 74 -1.52 6.77 4.00
C LEU A 74 -0.14 7.43 3.81
N SER A 75 0.00 8.69 4.23
CA SER A 75 1.23 9.45 4.06
C SER A 75 2.34 9.10 5.04
N THR A 76 2.05 8.24 6.03
CA THR A 76 3.01 7.80 7.06
C THR A 76 4.22 7.11 6.43
N ASP A 77 4.00 6.32 5.37
CA ASP A 77 5.04 5.52 4.72
C ASP A 77 5.61 6.19 3.46
N TYR A 78 5.25 7.45 3.19
CA TYR A 78 5.70 8.14 1.96
C TYR A 78 7.17 8.51 2.02
N THR A 79 7.86 8.18 0.93
CA THR A 79 9.26 8.51 0.69
C THR A 79 9.39 9.82 -0.09
N ASP A 80 10.62 10.29 -0.27
CA ASP A 80 10.92 11.46 -1.11
C ASP A 80 10.37 11.34 -2.53
N SER A 81 10.43 10.13 -3.12
CA SER A 81 9.88 9.89 -4.46
C SER A 81 8.36 10.08 -4.50
N ASP A 82 7.65 9.64 -3.46
CA ASP A 82 6.19 9.78 -3.37
C ASP A 82 5.81 11.26 -3.24
N TRP A 83 6.53 12.00 -2.38
CA TRP A 83 6.32 13.43 -2.23
C TRP A 83 6.65 14.23 -3.49
N SER A 84 7.72 13.85 -4.20
CA SER A 84 8.07 14.46 -5.49
C SER A 84 6.97 14.22 -6.52
N PHE A 85 6.44 12.99 -6.60
CA PHE A 85 5.36 12.67 -7.53
C PHE A 85 4.05 13.40 -7.19
N LEU A 86 3.73 13.51 -5.89
CA LEU A 86 2.58 14.29 -5.43
C LEU A 86 2.76 15.78 -5.72
N LEU A 87 3.98 16.30 -5.63
CA LEU A 87 4.27 17.71 -5.95
C LEU A 87 4.02 18.01 -7.44
N ASP A 88 4.42 17.12 -8.34
CA ASP A 88 4.07 17.23 -9.77
C ASP A 88 2.55 17.15 -9.97
N THR A 89 1.88 16.30 -9.20
CA THR A 89 0.41 16.17 -9.22
C THR A 89 -0.26 17.45 -8.69
N ALA A 90 0.33 18.11 -7.69
CA ALA A 90 -0.13 19.41 -7.17
C ALA A 90 -0.08 20.49 -8.25
N TRP A 91 0.97 20.51 -9.07
CA TRP A 91 1.08 21.42 -10.20
C TRP A 91 -0.06 21.22 -11.20
N ILE A 92 -0.29 19.98 -11.61
CA ILE A 92 -1.39 19.62 -12.53
C ILE A 92 -2.74 19.99 -11.94
N HIS A 93 -2.95 19.73 -10.64
CA HIS A 93 -4.15 20.14 -9.91
C HIS A 93 -4.33 21.67 -9.94
N ALA A 94 -3.27 22.44 -9.70
CA ALA A 94 -3.32 23.89 -9.78
C ALA A 94 -3.71 24.39 -11.18
N GLN A 95 -3.11 23.82 -12.23
CA GLN A 95 -3.41 24.19 -13.62
C GLN A 95 -4.86 23.83 -14.01
N TYR A 96 -5.36 22.68 -13.55
CA TYR A 96 -6.76 22.29 -13.74
C TYR A 96 -7.72 23.31 -13.12
N TRP A 97 -7.46 23.73 -11.88
CA TRP A 97 -8.29 24.73 -11.19
C TRP A 97 -8.12 26.16 -11.73
N LEU A 98 -7.02 26.44 -12.41
CA LEU A 98 -6.82 27.70 -13.15
C LEU A 98 -7.53 27.72 -14.51
N GLY A 99 -8.10 26.59 -14.94
CA GLY A 99 -8.96 26.50 -16.13
C GLY A 99 -8.51 25.50 -17.20
N ASP A 100 -7.36 24.83 -17.03
CA ASP A 100 -6.90 23.82 -17.99
C ASP A 100 -7.56 22.47 -17.75
N THR A 101 -8.79 22.33 -18.24
CA THR A 101 -9.62 21.13 -18.05
C THR A 101 -9.06 19.89 -18.75
N LYS A 102 -8.13 20.05 -19.70
CA LYS A 102 -7.50 18.93 -20.44
C LYS A 102 -6.65 18.05 -19.54
N LEU A 103 -6.21 18.57 -18.40
CA LEU A 103 -5.40 17.88 -17.41
C LEU A 103 -6.21 16.95 -16.49
N ALA A 104 -7.53 16.97 -16.55
CA ALA A 104 -8.39 16.16 -15.67
C ALA A 104 -8.13 14.64 -15.74
N PRO A 105 -7.95 14.02 -16.93
CA PRO A 105 -7.68 12.58 -17.01
C PRO A 105 -6.34 12.21 -16.36
N GLU A 106 -5.30 13.03 -16.57
CA GLU A 106 -3.98 12.82 -16.00
C GLU A 106 -4.00 12.98 -14.48
N LEU A 107 -4.67 14.03 -13.98
CA LEU A 107 -4.88 14.24 -12.56
C LEU A 107 -5.51 13.01 -11.91
N ARG A 108 -6.58 12.46 -12.51
CA ARG A 108 -7.26 11.26 -12.00
C ARG A 108 -6.31 10.06 -11.92
N LEU A 109 -5.52 9.80 -12.97
CA LEU A 109 -4.60 8.66 -13.02
C LEU A 109 -3.46 8.79 -12.00
N ARG A 110 -2.93 10.00 -11.79
CA ARG A 110 -1.88 10.26 -10.81
C ARG A 110 -2.39 10.10 -9.38
N VAL A 111 -3.55 10.69 -9.10
CA VAL A 111 -4.23 10.64 -7.79
C VAL A 111 -4.65 9.21 -7.42
N ALA A 112 -5.06 8.41 -8.42
CA ALA A 112 -5.44 7.01 -8.23
C ALA A 112 -4.31 6.12 -7.70
N LYS A 113 -3.05 6.43 -8.05
CA LYS A 113 -1.88 5.65 -7.58
C LYS A 113 -1.70 5.69 -6.06
N PHE A 114 -2.25 6.72 -5.40
CA PHE A 114 -2.11 6.94 -3.97
C PHE A 114 -3.38 6.59 -3.17
N GLY A 115 -4.42 6.04 -3.82
CA GLY A 115 -5.62 5.63 -3.09
C GLY A 115 -6.54 6.79 -2.66
N ALA A 116 -6.61 7.86 -3.44
CA ALA A 116 -7.42 9.02 -3.05
C ALA A 116 -8.93 8.70 -3.04
N THR A 117 -9.40 7.86 -3.96
CA THR A 117 -10.80 7.44 -4.00
C THR A 117 -11.01 6.09 -3.29
N PRO A 118 -12.23 5.78 -2.82
CA PRO A 118 -12.55 4.47 -2.25
C PRO A 118 -12.26 3.30 -3.21
N GLU A 119 -12.49 3.51 -4.51
CA GLU A 119 -12.19 2.53 -5.55
C GLU A 119 -10.68 2.26 -5.66
N ASP A 120 -9.88 3.32 -5.63
CA ASP A 120 -8.42 3.19 -5.64
C ASP A 120 -7.90 2.49 -4.38
N ARG A 121 -8.52 2.75 -3.22
CA ARG A 121 -8.17 2.04 -1.97
C ARG A 121 -8.52 0.57 -2.02
N ALA A 122 -9.68 0.22 -2.55
CA ALA A 122 -10.07 -1.16 -2.77
C ALA A 122 -9.09 -1.87 -3.72
N ARG A 123 -8.66 -1.18 -4.79
CA ARG A 123 -7.65 -1.68 -5.73
C ARG A 123 -6.29 -1.90 -5.08
N LEU A 124 -5.86 -0.97 -4.22
CA LEU A 124 -4.61 -1.07 -3.46
C LEU A 124 -4.74 -2.01 -2.24
N ARG A 125 -5.93 -2.58 -1.99
CA ARG A 125 -6.25 -3.43 -0.82
C ARG A 125 -5.97 -2.74 0.52
N ILE A 126 -6.18 -1.44 0.57
CA ILE A 126 -6.03 -0.63 1.78
C ILE A 126 -7.38 -0.61 2.49
N VAL A 127 -7.42 -1.14 3.72
CA VAL A 127 -8.59 -1.07 4.58
C VAL A 127 -8.32 -0.05 5.68
N PHE A 128 -9.08 1.05 5.69
CA PHE A 128 -9.16 1.91 6.87
C PHE A 128 -9.97 1.18 7.92
N ALA A 129 -9.29 0.53 8.85
CA ALA A 129 -9.95 0.02 10.03
C ALA A 129 -10.34 1.22 10.91
N THR A 130 -11.61 1.36 11.22
CA THR A 130 -12.05 2.23 12.31
C THR A 130 -11.51 1.67 13.63
N ALA A 131 -11.33 2.52 14.65
CA ALA A 131 -10.73 2.12 15.92
C ALA A 131 -11.39 0.87 16.53
N ASP A 132 -12.72 0.76 16.40
CA ASP A 132 -13.51 -0.38 16.87
C ASP A 132 -13.15 -1.70 16.16
N GLU A 133 -12.87 -1.68 14.85
CA GLU A 133 -12.50 -2.89 14.10
C GLU A 133 -11.06 -3.38 14.38
N VAL A 134 -10.17 -2.46 14.77
CA VAL A 134 -8.79 -2.81 15.15
C VAL A 134 -8.78 -3.53 16.50
N GLU A 135 -9.60 -3.07 17.43
CA GLU A 135 -9.76 -3.68 18.76
C GLU A 135 -10.39 -5.07 18.65
N ASP A 136 -11.41 -5.25 17.80
CA ASP A 136 -12.08 -6.53 17.60
C ASP A 136 -11.18 -7.58 16.89
N LYS A 137 -10.27 -7.13 16.01
CA LYS A 137 -9.24 -8.00 15.41
C LYS A 137 -8.12 -8.37 16.40
N ARG A 138 -7.82 -7.51 17.38
CA ARG A 138 -6.84 -7.82 18.44
C ARG A 138 -7.44 -8.76 19.48
N SER A 139 -8.69 -8.54 19.89
CA SER A 139 -9.43 -9.38 20.85
C SER A 139 -9.65 -10.80 20.29
N SER A 140 -10.04 -10.94 19.02
CA SER A 140 -10.24 -12.23 18.37
C SER A 140 -8.95 -13.04 18.24
N LYS A 141 -7.79 -12.41 17.96
CA LYS A 141 -6.47 -13.05 17.97
C LYS A 141 -6.03 -13.51 19.37
N HIS A 142 -6.40 -12.82 20.43
CA HIS A 142 -6.14 -13.28 21.80
C HIS A 142 -7.04 -14.44 22.23
N SER A 143 -8.31 -14.47 21.78
CA SER A 143 -9.23 -15.56 22.09
C SER A 143 -8.91 -16.89 21.37
N SER A 144 -8.24 -16.84 20.21
CA SER A 144 -7.83 -18.03 19.46
C SER A 144 -6.57 -18.68 20.04
N ALA A 145 -5.64 -17.87 20.58
CA ALA A 145 -4.44 -18.36 21.28
C ALA A 145 -4.76 -19.03 22.63
N ALA A 146 -5.87 -18.64 23.29
CA ALA A 146 -6.34 -19.30 24.51
C ALA A 146 -6.99 -20.67 24.22
N ARG A 147 -7.74 -20.81 23.11
CA ARG A 147 -8.39 -22.08 22.72
C ARG A 147 -7.43 -23.13 22.17
N SER A 148 -6.27 -22.75 21.64
CA SER A 148 -5.28 -23.72 21.15
C SER A 148 -4.51 -24.42 22.26
N ARG A 149 -4.45 -23.84 23.47
CA ARG A 149 -3.76 -24.45 24.63
C ARG A 149 -4.61 -25.46 25.40
N SER A 150 -5.95 -25.41 25.31
CA SER A 150 -6.80 -26.39 26.00
C SER A 150 -6.86 -27.74 25.28
N ARG A 151 -6.60 -27.77 23.97
CA ARG A 151 -6.75 -28.98 23.14
C ARG A 151 -5.53 -29.92 23.17
N VAL A 152 -4.41 -29.49 23.75
CA VAL A 152 -3.16 -30.28 23.81
C VAL A 152 -3.07 -31.12 25.09
N LYS A 153 -3.98 -30.94 26.06
CA LYS A 153 -3.91 -31.65 27.36
C LYS A 153 -4.75 -32.93 27.44
N GLU A 154 -5.41 -33.34 26.36
CA GLU A 154 -6.33 -34.48 26.33
C GLU A 154 -5.88 -35.52 25.28
N LEU A 155 -4.71 -36.10 25.52
CA LEU A 155 -4.27 -37.36 24.90
C LEU A 155 -3.68 -38.20 26.04
N VAL A 156 -4.58 -38.79 26.82
CA VAL A 156 -4.25 -39.81 27.82
C VAL A 156 -4.10 -41.13 27.07
N VAL A 157 -2.90 -41.69 27.12
CA VAL A 157 -2.57 -43.03 26.64
C VAL A 157 -3.32 -44.05 27.50
N VAL A 158 -4.24 -44.81 26.90
CA VAL A 158 -4.85 -45.99 27.55
C VAL A 158 -3.86 -47.14 27.37
N GLY A 159 -3.11 -47.43 28.43
CA GLY A 159 -2.23 -48.60 28.53
C GLY A 159 -3.04 -49.85 28.83
N ASP A 160 -2.76 -50.90 28.06
CA ASP A 160 -3.26 -52.26 28.14
C ASP A 160 -2.70 -52.96 29.40
N GLU A 161 -3.56 -53.25 30.38
CA GLU A 161 -3.24 -54.13 31.51
C GLU A 161 -4.23 -55.31 31.52
N GLY A 162 -3.77 -56.46 31.03
CA GLY A 162 -4.60 -57.65 30.94
C GLY A 162 -3.78 -58.93 30.72
N ALA A 163 -2.71 -59.15 31.49
CA ALA A 163 -2.09 -60.47 31.57
C ALA A 163 -1.30 -60.62 32.87
N LEU A 164 -1.88 -61.33 33.85
CA LEU A 164 -1.18 -62.17 34.83
C LEU A 164 -2.21 -62.85 35.75
N GLU A 165 -2.80 -63.97 35.31
CA GLU A 165 -3.31 -64.97 36.24
C GLU A 165 -3.33 -66.38 35.62
N ALA A 166 -2.29 -67.17 35.92
CA ALA A 166 -2.19 -68.64 35.91
C ALA A 166 -0.70 -68.99 36.15
N ALA A 167 -0.26 -69.98 36.92
CA ALA A 167 -0.82 -70.97 37.84
C ALA A 167 0.37 -71.41 38.73
N ARG A 168 0.15 -71.76 40.01
CA ARG A 168 0.38 -73.13 40.54
C ARG A 168 1.10 -74.12 39.62
#